data_AF-A0A7C5LFH7-F1
#
_entry.id   AF-A0A7C5LFH7-F1
#
_cell.length_a   1.000
_cell.length_b   1.000
_cell.length_c   1.000
_cell.angle_alpha   90.00
_cell.angle_beta   90.00
_cell.angle_gamma   90.00
#
_symmetry.space_group_name_H-M   'P 1'
#
loop_
_entity.id
_entity.type
_entity.pdbx_description
1 polymer ?
#
loop_
_entity_poly.entity_id
_entity_poly.type
_entity_poly.pdbx_seq_one_letter_code
_entity_poly.pdbx_strand_id
1 'polypeptide(L)'
;MKISLKININLCLWLLFVLFASCEGFYSISVREDTGDNSGFDDNTDSIVEYESFEKDSFDFQEQFEDEILDIQLENSSDIFDIISEPDSSDPCSGIVCWEHSHCVSGRCYCDDGYVDVGGACRLPDPTDPEARTEEQVCDRWRSDYPELATWIWHEGASECDPGEVSEEARNDGVRRINLFRWLVGLEPVTRGAPEIESSEQSCAIMMLRNGTINHNPPSSWNCYTSEGARGASSSNLAMGTPTPANAIDLYISDWGNETTMGHRRWILYPPYSSAAIGHAGSFNCLHVFSWGGTSSRRWVAFPSPGPYPVQGVLGSWTFSSDGVGSSTSVSIIKESNGATIPVQTTLLAGGYGLPTVSFDPHEAVVGETYAVTVTGLSGGDVTYRIKIVDCGI
;
A
#
# COMPACT_ATOMS: atom_id res chain seq x y z
N MET A 1 5.16 -31.62 44.39
CA MET A 1 4.94 -30.56 43.39
C MET A 1 6.28 -29.96 43.01
N LYS A 2 6.81 -30.42 41.88
CA LYS A 2 7.85 -29.87 41.00
C LYS A 2 7.43 -30.42 39.64
N ILE A 3 6.98 -29.54 38.75
CA ILE A 3 6.53 -29.93 37.41
C ILE A 3 7.74 -29.71 36.51
N SER A 4 8.35 -30.80 36.04
CA SER A 4 9.35 -30.79 34.97
C SER A 4 8.67 -31.33 33.72
N LEU A 5 8.56 -30.49 32.68
CA LEU A 5 8.13 -30.93 31.35
C LEU A 5 9.25 -31.78 30.73
N LYS A 6 8.91 -33.00 30.30
CA LYS A 6 9.71 -33.80 29.37
C LYS A 6 9.11 -33.62 27.98
N ILE A 7 9.83 -33.02 27.04
CA ILE A 7 9.42 -32.95 25.64
C ILE A 7 10.06 -34.14 24.91
N ASN A 8 9.23 -34.89 24.20
CA ASN A 8 9.66 -36.00 23.36
C ASN A 8 10.27 -35.43 22.07
N ILE A 9 11.55 -35.70 21.80
CA ILE A 9 12.31 -35.16 20.66
C ILE A 9 11.64 -35.49 19.31
N ASN A 10 10.92 -36.62 19.22
CA ASN A 10 10.18 -37.01 18.02
C ASN A 10 8.95 -36.11 17.73
N LEU A 11 8.37 -35.47 18.75
CA LEU A 11 7.24 -34.55 18.56
C LEU A 11 7.71 -33.17 18.04
N CYS A 12 8.90 -32.72 18.45
CA CYS A 12 9.50 -31.48 17.94
C CYS A 12 9.87 -31.58 16.47
N LEU A 13 10.43 -32.72 16.03
CA LEU A 13 10.81 -32.95 14.62
C LEU A 13 9.58 -33.00 13.69
N TRP A 14 8.46 -33.57 14.16
CA TRP A 14 7.21 -33.58 13.39
C TRP A 14 6.59 -32.18 13.24
N LEU A 15 6.59 -31.36 14.30
CA LEU A 15 6.10 -29.97 14.27
C LEU A 15 6.97 -29.05 13.40
N LEU A 16 8.29 -29.26 13.39
CA LEU A 16 9.20 -28.56 12.48
C LEU A 16 8.93 -28.91 11.01
N PHE A 17 8.62 -30.16 10.67
CA PHE A 17 8.32 -30.52 9.28
C PHE A 17 7.03 -29.88 8.75
N VAL A 18 6.01 -29.71 9.59
CA VAL A 18 4.75 -29.04 9.21
C VAL A 18 4.94 -27.53 9.00
N LEU A 19 5.86 -26.89 9.73
CA LEU A 19 6.16 -25.46 9.61
C LEU A 19 7.03 -25.10 8.38
N PHE A 20 7.76 -26.05 7.80
CA PHE A 20 8.72 -25.80 6.71
C PHE A 20 8.38 -26.45 5.36
N ALA A 21 7.22 -27.08 5.22
CA ALA A 21 6.81 -27.78 4.00
C ALA A 21 6.64 -26.88 2.74
N SER A 22 6.64 -25.54 2.89
CA SER A 22 6.38 -24.59 1.79
C SER A 22 7.56 -23.73 1.34
N CYS A 23 8.79 -23.99 1.80
CA CYS A 23 9.98 -23.26 1.34
C CYS A 23 10.99 -24.20 0.64
N GLU A 24 11.66 -23.71 -0.40
CA GLU A 24 12.82 -24.36 -1.04
C GLU A 24 14.13 -23.71 -0.54
N GLY A 25 15.12 -24.52 -0.14
CA GLY A 25 16.43 -24.04 0.31
C GLY A 25 17.21 -25.07 1.14
N PHE A 26 18.49 -24.76 1.42
CA PHE A 26 19.32 -25.50 2.39
C PHE A 26 19.06 -24.96 3.80
N TYR A 27 18.89 -25.85 4.78
CA TYR A 27 18.64 -25.49 6.17
C TYR A 27 19.74 -26.02 7.08
N SER A 28 20.18 -25.20 8.04
CA SER A 28 20.99 -25.64 9.17
C SER A 28 20.17 -25.55 10.45
N ILE A 29 20.16 -26.62 11.24
CA ILE A 29 19.50 -26.66 12.55
C ILE A 29 20.59 -26.81 13.59
N SER A 30 20.67 -25.85 14.52
CA SER A 30 21.52 -25.95 15.71
C SER A 30 20.64 -26.17 16.93
N VAL A 31 20.91 -27.23 17.69
CA VAL A 31 20.27 -27.49 18.98
C VAL A 31 21.31 -27.25 20.06
N ARG A 32 21.01 -26.36 21.00
CA ARG A 32 21.86 -26.09 22.16
C ARG A 32 21.34 -26.89 23.35
N GLU A 33 22.19 -27.72 23.96
CA GLU A 33 21.87 -28.34 25.24
C GLU A 33 22.14 -27.32 26.36
N ASP A 34 21.08 -26.87 27.02
CA ASP A 34 21.20 -26.00 28.19
C ASP A 34 21.46 -26.87 29.43
N THR A 35 22.72 -26.94 29.86
CA THR A 35 23.13 -27.70 31.06
C THR A 35 22.93 -26.90 32.35
N GLY A 36 21.89 -26.08 32.43
CA GLY A 36 21.19 -25.77 33.67
C GLY A 36 22.01 -25.30 34.87
N ASP A 37 23.08 -24.52 34.68
CA ASP A 37 23.76 -23.81 35.77
C ASP A 37 23.75 -22.30 35.55
N ASN A 38 23.28 -21.58 36.56
CA ASN A 38 22.82 -20.19 36.45
C ASN A 38 23.86 -19.28 37.10
N SER A 39 24.99 -19.04 36.41
CA SER A 39 25.96 -18.03 36.84
C SER A 39 26.78 -17.48 35.66
N GLY A 40 26.65 -16.17 35.41
CA GLY A 40 27.70 -15.31 34.86
C GLY A 40 28.15 -15.57 33.42
N PHE A 41 27.78 -14.66 32.52
CA PHE A 41 28.36 -14.52 31.17
C PHE A 41 29.91 -14.58 31.20
N ASP A 42 30.48 -15.56 30.48
CA ASP A 42 31.83 -15.48 29.93
C ASP A 42 31.81 -16.13 28.53
N ASP A 43 31.95 -15.30 27.50
CA ASP A 43 32.07 -15.73 26.10
C ASP A 43 33.43 -16.41 25.93
N ASN A 44 33.54 -17.75 26.05
CA ASN A 44 34.54 -18.57 25.32
C ASN A 44 34.57 -20.10 25.56
N THR A 45 33.51 -20.78 25.98
CA THR A 45 33.49 -22.26 25.90
C THR A 45 32.08 -22.81 25.69
N ASP A 46 31.67 -22.99 24.44
CA ASP A 46 30.53 -23.84 24.08
C ASP A 46 30.88 -24.69 22.86
N SER A 47 30.79 -26.01 23.01
CA SER A 47 30.98 -26.98 21.94
C SER A 47 29.73 -27.02 21.06
N ILE A 48 29.80 -26.37 19.91
CA ILE A 48 28.84 -26.51 18.81
C ILE A 48 29.10 -27.87 18.15
N VAL A 49 28.11 -28.76 18.16
CA VAL A 49 28.14 -29.96 17.30
C VAL A 49 27.34 -29.63 16.04
N GLU A 50 28.04 -29.40 14.93
CA GLU A 50 27.43 -29.25 13.61
C GLU A 50 27.07 -30.64 13.05
N TYR A 51 25.83 -30.82 12.62
CA TYR A 51 25.42 -31.96 11.78
C TYR A 51 25.01 -31.46 10.39
N GLU A 52 25.26 -32.33 9.41
CA GLU A 52 25.38 -32.10 7.95
C GLU A 52 24.22 -31.36 7.25
N SER A 53 24.55 -30.78 6.08
CA SER A 53 23.59 -30.20 5.12
C SER A 53 22.90 -31.29 4.29
N PHE A 54 21.58 -31.21 4.10
CA PHE A 54 20.81 -32.18 3.28
C PHE A 54 20.00 -31.53 2.15
N GLU A 55 19.89 -32.24 1.01
CA GLU A 55 18.98 -31.95 -0.12
C GLU A 55 17.70 -32.81 0.01
N LYS A 56 16.56 -32.27 -0.43
CA LYS A 56 15.20 -32.79 -0.16
C LYS A 56 14.88 -34.18 -0.77
N ASP A 57 15.64 -34.65 -1.76
CA ASP A 57 15.23 -35.79 -2.60
C ASP A 57 15.81 -37.16 -2.20
N SER A 58 16.43 -37.30 -1.02
CA SER A 58 16.98 -38.58 -0.57
C SER A 58 16.61 -38.91 0.88
N PHE A 59 15.34 -39.26 1.13
CA PHE A 59 14.98 -39.96 2.38
C PHE A 59 13.88 -40.99 2.14
N ASP A 60 14.28 -42.27 2.14
CA ASP A 60 13.38 -43.43 2.13
C ASP A 60 13.45 -44.08 3.53
N PHE A 61 12.33 -44.09 4.26
CA PHE A 61 12.31 -44.46 5.67
C PHE A 61 12.15 -45.99 5.82
N GLN A 62 13.15 -46.75 5.42
CA GLN A 62 13.30 -48.16 5.78
C GLN A 62 14.78 -48.50 5.95
N GLU A 63 15.28 -48.40 7.18
CA GLU A 63 16.13 -49.42 7.84
C GLU A 63 16.85 -48.86 9.08
N GLN A 64 16.87 -49.69 10.13
CA GLN A 64 17.82 -49.73 11.24
C GLN A 64 17.84 -48.57 12.25
N PHE A 65 17.15 -48.76 13.38
CA PHE A 65 17.80 -48.72 14.69
C PHE A 65 17.13 -49.76 15.59
N GLU A 66 17.80 -50.92 15.73
CA GLU A 66 17.48 -51.95 16.71
C GLU A 66 18.01 -51.53 18.11
N ASP A 67 17.19 -51.84 19.11
CA ASP A 67 17.53 -52.21 20.47
C ASP A 67 18.37 -51.27 21.35
N GLU A 68 17.68 -50.45 22.14
CA GLU A 68 17.96 -50.39 23.59
C GLU A 68 16.66 -50.49 24.38
N ILE A 69 16.39 -51.72 24.84
CA ILE A 69 15.29 -52.10 25.72
C ILE A 69 15.58 -51.55 27.11
N LEU A 70 14.78 -50.58 27.57
CA LEU A 70 14.73 -50.17 28.98
C LEU A 70 13.42 -50.67 29.60
N ASP A 71 13.57 -51.78 30.32
CA ASP A 71 12.54 -52.57 30.96
C ASP A 71 11.86 -51.77 32.08
N ILE A 72 10.58 -51.41 31.93
CA ILE A 72 9.74 -50.88 33.02
C ILE A 72 8.41 -51.62 33.01
N GLN A 73 8.19 -52.41 34.07
CA GLN A 73 6.99 -53.18 34.30
C GLN A 73 5.73 -52.31 34.36
N LEU A 74 4.74 -52.66 33.53
CA LEU A 74 3.38 -52.16 33.61
C LEU A 74 2.58 -53.09 34.54
N GLU A 75 2.39 -52.68 35.79
CA GLU A 75 1.32 -53.23 36.62
C GLU A 75 0.06 -52.35 36.49
N ASN A 76 -1.03 -53.04 36.16
CA ASN A 76 -2.44 -52.64 36.18
C ASN A 76 -2.98 -51.79 35.02
N SER A 77 -3.64 -52.55 34.14
CA SER A 77 -4.73 -52.16 33.26
C SER A 77 -5.97 -51.68 34.02
N SER A 78 -6.33 -50.43 33.84
CA SER A 78 -7.70 -49.94 33.83
C SER A 78 -7.67 -48.54 33.24
N ASP A 79 -8.61 -48.25 32.33
CA ASP A 79 -8.83 -46.95 31.66
C ASP A 79 -8.30 -46.83 30.21
N ILE A 80 -8.31 -47.94 29.45
CA ILE A 80 -8.63 -47.89 28.01
C ILE A 80 -10.14 -48.11 27.89
N PHE A 81 -10.92 -47.05 28.10
CA PHE A 81 -12.29 -46.89 27.62
C PHE A 81 -12.56 -45.37 27.62
N ASP A 82 -13.19 -44.88 26.55
CA ASP A 82 -13.38 -43.47 26.16
C ASP A 82 -12.10 -42.85 25.57
N ILE A 83 -11.96 -42.61 24.25
CA ILE A 83 -12.84 -41.85 23.37
C ILE A 83 -12.72 -42.45 21.95
N ILE A 84 -13.73 -43.19 21.50
CA ILE A 84 -14.07 -43.31 20.08
C ILE A 84 -15.44 -42.66 19.96
N SER A 85 -15.49 -41.34 20.02
CA SER A 85 -16.60 -40.60 19.42
C SER A 85 -16.34 -40.60 17.91
N GLU A 86 -17.30 -41.12 17.16
CA GLU A 86 -17.36 -41.00 15.70
C GLU A 86 -16.97 -39.58 15.27
N PRO A 87 -16.14 -39.38 14.23
CA PRO A 87 -16.00 -38.05 13.67
C PRO A 87 -17.36 -37.68 13.10
N ASP A 88 -17.99 -36.64 13.67
CA ASP A 88 -19.13 -35.98 13.06
C ASP A 88 -18.66 -35.46 11.69
N SER A 89 -18.80 -36.30 10.67
CA SER A 89 -18.36 -36.02 9.31
C SER A 89 -19.44 -35.23 8.57
N SER A 90 -20.12 -34.31 9.26
CA SER A 90 -20.87 -33.29 8.56
C SER A 90 -19.84 -32.51 7.75
N ASP A 91 -19.86 -32.68 6.42
CA ASP A 91 -19.08 -31.85 5.51
C ASP A 91 -19.27 -30.40 5.95
N PRO A 92 -18.21 -29.69 6.40
CA PRO A 92 -18.35 -28.34 6.92
C PRO A 92 -18.84 -27.35 5.87
N CYS A 93 -18.82 -27.74 4.59
CA CYS A 93 -19.38 -26.99 3.48
C CYS A 93 -20.84 -27.34 3.14
N SER A 94 -21.44 -28.31 3.83
CA SER A 94 -22.84 -28.70 3.65
C SER A 94 -23.77 -27.53 4.01
N GLY A 95 -24.46 -26.99 2.99
CA GLY A 95 -25.41 -25.87 3.14
C GLY A 95 -24.78 -24.48 2.99
N ILE A 96 -23.47 -24.39 2.76
CA ILE A 96 -22.80 -23.13 2.46
C ILE A 96 -22.93 -22.84 0.96
N VAL A 97 -23.54 -21.70 0.63
CA VAL A 97 -23.59 -21.18 -0.73
C VAL A 97 -22.56 -20.06 -0.83
N CYS A 98 -21.50 -20.31 -1.59
CA CYS A 98 -20.45 -19.33 -1.83
C CYS A 98 -20.82 -18.36 -2.96
N TRP A 99 -20.08 -17.25 -3.02
CA TRP A 99 -20.24 -16.21 -4.03
C TRP A 99 -19.89 -16.73 -5.44
N GLU A 100 -20.25 -15.97 -6.48
CA GLU A 100 -19.81 -16.29 -7.84
C GLU A 100 -18.27 -16.35 -7.90
N HIS A 101 -17.73 -17.34 -8.63
CA HIS A 101 -16.28 -17.63 -8.71
C HIS A 101 -15.60 -17.94 -7.36
N SER A 102 -16.27 -18.74 -6.52
CA SER A 102 -15.71 -19.18 -5.25
C SER A 102 -16.18 -20.57 -4.85
N HIS A 103 -15.38 -21.24 -4.03
CA HIS A 103 -15.65 -22.57 -3.49
C HIS A 103 -15.50 -22.59 -1.97
N CYS A 104 -16.17 -23.54 -1.31
CA CYS A 104 -16.06 -23.71 0.13
C CYS A 104 -14.90 -24.63 0.49
N VAL A 105 -14.11 -24.22 1.48
CA VAL A 105 -13.09 -25.05 2.15
C VAL A 105 -13.30 -24.92 3.65
N SER A 106 -13.49 -26.04 4.35
CA SER A 106 -13.62 -26.09 5.81
C SER A 106 -14.65 -25.12 6.40
N GLY A 107 -15.78 -24.95 5.74
CA GLY A 107 -16.87 -24.10 6.22
C GLY A 107 -16.75 -22.61 5.88
N ARG A 108 -15.82 -22.24 4.99
CA ARG A 108 -15.61 -20.87 4.55
C ARG A 108 -15.43 -20.78 3.05
N CYS A 109 -15.93 -19.73 2.44
CA CYS A 109 -15.79 -19.48 1.01
C CYS A 109 -14.45 -18.83 0.68
N TYR A 110 -13.80 -19.34 -0.37
CA TYR A 110 -12.54 -18.87 -0.94
C TYR A 110 -12.72 -18.66 -2.43
N CYS A 111 -12.12 -17.62 -2.97
CA CYS A 111 -12.16 -17.37 -4.40
C CYS A 111 -11.49 -18.48 -5.20
N ASP A 112 -12.06 -18.79 -6.36
CA ASP A 112 -11.46 -19.72 -7.30
C ASP A 112 -10.12 -19.16 -7.82
N ASP A 113 -9.26 -20.05 -8.31
CA ASP A 113 -7.96 -19.66 -8.85
C ASP A 113 -8.10 -18.56 -9.91
N GLY A 114 -7.30 -17.50 -9.77
CA GLY A 114 -7.37 -16.31 -10.63
C GLY A 114 -8.42 -15.28 -10.20
N TYR A 115 -9.13 -15.49 -9.09
CA TYR A 115 -10.00 -14.50 -8.47
C TYR A 115 -9.48 -14.10 -7.09
N VAL A 116 -9.76 -12.88 -6.68
CA VAL A 116 -9.41 -12.31 -5.38
C VAL A 116 -10.67 -11.81 -4.68
N ASP A 117 -10.71 -11.93 -3.36
CA ASP A 117 -11.83 -11.44 -2.55
C ASP A 117 -11.78 -9.92 -2.47
N VAL A 118 -12.77 -9.26 -3.07
CA VAL A 118 -12.95 -7.81 -3.06
C VAL A 118 -14.29 -7.50 -2.41
N GLY A 119 -14.28 -7.30 -1.09
CA GLY A 119 -15.45 -6.89 -0.33
C GLY A 119 -16.52 -7.99 -0.18
N GLY A 120 -16.11 -9.26 -0.06
CA GLY A 120 -17.03 -10.39 0.04
C GLY A 120 -17.57 -10.85 -1.31
N ALA A 121 -16.83 -10.63 -2.38
CA ALA A 121 -17.13 -11.08 -3.73
C ALA A 121 -15.83 -11.42 -4.46
N CYS A 122 -15.80 -12.54 -5.16
CA CYS A 122 -14.62 -12.99 -5.89
C CYS A 122 -14.60 -12.36 -7.28
N ARG A 123 -13.57 -11.57 -7.55
CA ARG A 123 -13.39 -10.83 -8.81
C ARG A 123 -12.03 -11.13 -9.39
N LEU A 124 -11.88 -11.03 -10.71
CA LEU A 124 -10.54 -11.07 -11.32
C LEU A 124 -9.66 -9.99 -10.67
N PRO A 125 -8.37 -10.27 -10.43
CA PRO A 125 -7.45 -9.27 -9.91
C PRO A 125 -7.43 -8.09 -10.86
N ASP A 126 -7.48 -6.92 -10.26
CA ASP A 126 -7.41 -5.66 -10.99
C ASP A 126 -6.11 -5.58 -11.77
N PRO A 127 -6.16 -5.38 -13.10
CA PRO A 127 -4.94 -5.21 -13.88
C PRO A 127 -4.10 -4.06 -13.30
N THR A 128 -2.83 -4.33 -13.02
CA THR A 128 -1.88 -3.29 -12.60
C THR A 128 -1.64 -2.28 -13.72
N ASP A 129 -1.80 -2.71 -14.97
CA ASP A 129 -1.78 -1.85 -16.15
C ASP A 129 -3.15 -1.17 -16.35
N PRO A 130 -3.26 0.16 -16.23
CA PRO A 130 -4.48 0.93 -16.48
C PRO A 130 -5.07 0.70 -17.88
N GLU A 131 -4.25 0.45 -18.91
CA GLU A 131 -4.75 0.22 -20.27
C GLU A 131 -5.59 -1.07 -20.38
N ALA A 132 -5.34 -2.04 -19.50
CA ALA A 132 -6.07 -3.31 -19.46
C ALA A 132 -7.37 -3.25 -18.66
N ARG A 133 -7.68 -2.12 -17.99
CA ARG A 133 -8.91 -1.96 -17.22
C ARG A 133 -10.10 -1.63 -18.10
N THR A 134 -11.27 -2.14 -17.72
CA THR A 134 -12.54 -1.78 -18.35
C THR A 134 -13.08 -0.45 -17.81
N GLU A 135 -13.96 0.20 -18.58
CA GLU A 135 -14.69 1.38 -18.13
C GLU A 135 -15.49 1.10 -16.85
N GLU A 136 -16.10 -0.09 -16.75
CA GLU A 136 -16.84 -0.52 -15.58
C GLU A 136 -15.95 -0.63 -14.33
N GLN A 137 -14.76 -1.24 -14.44
CA GLN A 137 -13.82 -1.33 -13.32
C GLN A 137 -13.38 0.05 -12.82
N VAL A 138 -13.08 0.97 -13.75
CA VAL A 138 -12.69 2.35 -13.44
C VAL A 138 -13.83 3.11 -12.78
N CYS A 139 -15.05 3.01 -13.31
CA CYS A 139 -16.19 3.71 -12.75
C CYS A 139 -16.70 3.11 -11.44
N ASP A 140 -16.61 1.80 -11.24
CA ASP A 140 -16.89 1.16 -9.95
C ASP A 140 -15.91 1.65 -8.89
N ARG A 141 -14.62 1.69 -9.22
CA ARG A 141 -13.59 2.14 -8.28
C ARG A 141 -13.73 3.62 -7.95
N TRP A 142 -13.98 4.45 -8.96
CA TRP A 142 -14.28 5.88 -8.77
C TRP A 142 -15.45 6.06 -7.81
N ARG A 143 -16.57 5.35 -8.05
CA ARG A 143 -17.78 5.50 -7.25
C ARG A 143 -17.67 4.99 -5.83
N SER A 144 -16.82 3.99 -5.60
CA SER A 144 -16.52 3.46 -4.28
C SER A 144 -15.61 4.39 -3.48
N ASP A 145 -14.49 4.83 -4.08
CA ASP A 145 -13.39 5.40 -3.31
C ASP A 145 -13.42 6.93 -3.28
N TYR A 146 -14.07 7.57 -4.25
CA TYR A 146 -14.13 9.03 -4.31
C TYR A 146 -15.00 9.62 -3.17
N PRO A 147 -16.25 9.20 -2.92
CA PRO A 147 -17.09 9.83 -1.91
C PRO A 147 -16.47 9.86 -0.50
N GLU A 148 -16.71 10.94 0.24
CA GLU A 148 -16.26 11.11 1.63
C GLU A 148 -17.24 10.39 2.56
N LEU A 149 -16.72 9.70 3.58
CA LEU A 149 -17.50 8.91 4.55
C LEU A 149 -17.51 9.55 5.93
N ALA A 150 -16.54 10.41 6.23
CA ALA A 150 -16.43 11.07 7.52
C ALA A 150 -17.65 11.95 7.82
N THR A 151 -18.19 11.82 9.04
CA THR A 151 -19.34 12.62 9.52
C THR A 151 -18.91 13.86 10.31
N TRP A 152 -17.65 13.91 10.71
CA TRP A 152 -16.98 15.04 11.33
C TRP A 152 -15.50 15.00 10.92
N ILE A 153 -14.83 16.15 10.92
CA ILE A 153 -13.46 16.26 10.38
C ILE A 153 -12.45 16.52 11.48
N TRP A 154 -12.62 17.63 12.19
CA TRP A 154 -11.70 18.05 13.24
C TRP A 154 -12.46 18.73 14.37
N HIS A 155 -12.04 18.43 15.59
CA HIS A 155 -12.47 19.13 16.80
C HIS A 155 -11.32 19.96 17.34
N GLU A 156 -11.61 21.24 17.57
CA GLU A 156 -10.65 22.15 18.17
C GLU A 156 -10.26 21.68 19.58
N GLY A 157 -8.97 21.79 19.90
CA GLY A 157 -8.43 21.40 21.19
C GLY A 157 -8.84 22.33 22.33
N ALA A 158 -8.45 21.97 23.57
CA ALA A 158 -8.85 22.69 24.77
C ALA A 158 -8.20 24.09 24.90
N SER A 159 -7.17 24.38 24.11
CA SER A 159 -6.51 25.68 24.05
C SER A 159 -6.15 26.04 22.62
N GLU A 160 -5.78 27.30 22.39
CA GLU A 160 -5.41 27.77 21.05
C GLU A 160 -4.27 26.95 20.42
N CYS A 161 -3.27 26.52 21.20
CA CYS A 161 -2.15 25.72 20.69
C CYS A 161 -2.32 24.20 20.85
N ASP A 162 -3.48 23.75 21.33
CA ASP A 162 -3.81 22.34 21.33
C ASP A 162 -4.15 21.90 19.90
N PRO A 163 -3.43 20.90 19.31
CA PRO A 163 -3.67 20.47 17.94
C PRO A 163 -5.09 19.91 17.70
N GLY A 164 -5.82 19.56 18.76
CA GLY A 164 -7.15 18.99 18.68
C GLY A 164 -7.15 17.57 18.12
N GLU A 165 -8.31 17.13 17.66
CA GLU A 165 -8.53 15.75 17.21
C GLU A 165 -9.07 15.73 15.78
N VAL A 166 -8.47 14.93 14.91
CA VAL A 166 -8.99 14.67 13.56
C VAL A 166 -9.66 13.31 13.54
N SER A 167 -10.83 13.24 12.91
CA SER A 167 -11.54 11.99 12.67
C SER A 167 -10.65 10.97 11.97
N GLU A 168 -10.65 9.75 12.48
CA GLU A 168 -9.98 8.63 11.84
C GLU A 168 -10.59 8.34 10.46
N GLU A 169 -11.91 8.42 10.32
CA GLU A 169 -12.60 8.32 9.04
C GLU A 169 -12.15 9.43 8.07
N ALA A 170 -12.00 10.68 8.52
CA ALA A 170 -11.53 11.77 7.67
C ALA A 170 -10.09 11.55 7.18
N ARG A 171 -9.21 11.02 8.04
CA ARG A 171 -7.85 10.62 7.62
C ARG A 171 -7.90 9.47 6.61
N ASN A 172 -8.73 8.47 6.86
CA ASN A 172 -8.92 7.32 5.97
C ASN A 172 -9.51 7.74 4.61
N ASP A 173 -10.40 8.74 4.58
CA ASP A 173 -10.91 9.34 3.35
C ASP A 173 -9.78 9.99 2.54
N GLY A 174 -8.88 10.73 3.19
CA GLY A 174 -7.69 11.29 2.55
C GLY A 174 -6.76 10.22 1.96
N VAL A 175 -6.44 9.17 2.73
CA VAL A 175 -5.59 8.07 2.26
C VAL A 175 -6.27 7.28 1.13
N ARG A 176 -7.58 7.03 1.24
CA ARG A 176 -8.36 6.38 0.17
C ARG A 176 -8.35 7.22 -1.10
N ARG A 177 -8.46 8.55 -1.00
CA ARG A 177 -8.38 9.45 -2.16
C ARG A 177 -6.99 9.43 -2.81
N ILE A 178 -5.91 9.42 -2.02
CA ILE A 178 -4.55 9.21 -2.54
C ILE A 178 -4.46 7.90 -3.32
N ASN A 179 -4.95 6.81 -2.72
CA ASN A 179 -4.90 5.48 -3.31
C ASN A 179 -5.78 5.35 -4.55
N LEU A 180 -6.90 6.06 -4.64
CA LEU A 180 -7.70 6.16 -5.86
C LEU A 180 -6.90 6.78 -7.01
N PHE A 181 -6.26 7.94 -6.79
CA PHE A 181 -5.47 8.58 -7.85
C PHE A 181 -4.24 7.77 -8.23
N ARG A 182 -3.56 7.16 -7.25
CA ARG A 182 -2.44 6.25 -7.52
C ARG A 182 -2.89 5.03 -8.33
N TRP A 183 -3.99 4.41 -7.93
CA TRP A 183 -4.58 3.29 -8.65
C TRP A 183 -4.93 3.67 -10.09
N LEU A 184 -5.60 4.81 -10.32
CA LEU A 184 -5.95 5.30 -11.65
C LEU A 184 -4.71 5.37 -12.56
N VAL A 185 -3.57 5.83 -12.04
CA VAL A 185 -2.32 5.90 -12.81
C VAL A 185 -1.46 4.64 -12.76
N GLY A 186 -2.00 3.54 -12.24
CA GLY A 186 -1.38 2.21 -12.22
C GLY A 186 -0.29 2.04 -11.18
N LEU A 187 -0.30 2.87 -10.13
CA LEU A 187 0.62 2.80 -9.00
C LEU A 187 -0.01 2.04 -7.82
N GLU A 188 0.87 1.40 -7.06
CA GLU A 188 0.58 0.67 -5.84
C GLU A 188 0.07 1.62 -4.74
N PRO A 189 -0.86 1.17 -3.88
CA PRO A 189 -1.39 2.00 -2.81
C PRO A 189 -0.32 2.32 -1.76
N VAL A 190 -0.46 3.47 -1.11
CA VAL A 190 0.28 3.80 0.11
C VAL A 190 -0.45 3.28 1.34
N THR A 191 0.33 3.01 2.39
CA THR A 191 -0.21 2.70 3.72
C THR A 191 -0.49 3.98 4.51
N ARG A 192 -1.23 3.84 5.61
CA ARG A 192 -1.37 4.92 6.59
C ARG A 192 -0.04 5.11 7.33
N GLY A 193 0.35 6.37 7.52
CA GLY A 193 1.55 6.74 8.25
C GLY A 193 1.49 6.35 9.72
N ALA A 194 2.66 6.22 10.34
CA ALA A 194 2.75 5.90 11.77
C ALA A 194 2.11 7.01 12.63
N PRO A 195 1.50 6.68 13.79
CA PRO A 195 0.83 7.66 14.65
C PRO A 195 1.70 8.86 15.05
N GLU A 196 3.01 8.66 15.19
CA GLU A 196 3.96 9.72 15.54
C GLU A 196 4.15 10.72 14.39
N ILE A 197 4.08 10.25 13.13
CA ILE A 197 4.14 11.13 11.96
C ILE A 197 2.81 11.89 11.83
N GLU A 198 1.67 11.22 12.07
CA GLU A 198 0.36 11.90 12.06
C GLU A 198 0.24 12.98 13.14
N SER A 199 0.82 12.74 14.32
CA SER A 199 0.91 13.74 15.39
C SER A 199 1.75 14.94 14.96
N SER A 200 2.84 14.70 14.22
CA SER A 200 3.69 15.73 13.63
C SER A 200 2.96 16.55 12.56
N GLU A 201 2.17 15.89 11.71
CA GLU A 201 1.34 16.57 10.71
C GLU A 201 0.19 17.36 11.35
N GLN A 202 -0.38 16.86 12.45
CA GLN A 202 -1.41 17.60 13.17
C GLN A 202 -0.85 18.85 13.84
N SER A 203 0.36 18.76 14.40
CA SER A 203 1.12 19.91 14.91
C SER A 203 1.45 20.92 13.80
N CYS A 204 1.73 20.44 12.58
CA CYS A 204 1.88 21.31 11.40
C CYS A 204 0.56 22.04 11.09
N ALA A 205 -0.56 21.32 11.00
CA ALA A 205 -1.84 21.90 10.61
C ALA A 205 -2.32 23.00 11.57
N ILE A 206 -2.18 22.79 12.89
CA ILE A 206 -2.54 23.81 13.89
C ILE A 206 -1.61 25.04 13.79
N MET A 207 -0.32 24.86 13.53
CA MET A 207 0.59 25.99 13.30
C MET A 207 0.16 26.83 12.09
N MET A 208 -0.19 26.20 10.97
CA MET A 208 -0.66 26.92 9.78
C MET A 208 -1.97 27.67 10.08
N LEU A 209 -2.91 27.02 10.78
CA LEU A 209 -4.18 27.61 11.20
C LEU A 209 -3.98 28.87 12.05
N ARG A 210 -3.13 28.83 13.08
CA ARG A 210 -2.92 29.96 14.00
C ARG A 210 -2.13 31.12 13.41
N ASN A 211 -1.48 30.91 12.28
CA ASN A 211 -0.78 31.96 11.55
C ASN A 211 -1.52 32.38 10.27
N GLY A 212 -2.62 31.71 9.92
CA GLY A 212 -3.47 32.04 8.77
C GLY A 212 -2.79 31.86 7.41
N THR A 213 -1.70 31.09 7.34
CA THR A 213 -0.88 30.91 6.14
C THR A 213 -0.11 29.58 6.18
N ILE A 214 0.42 29.15 5.03
CA ILE A 214 1.24 27.95 4.90
C ILE A 214 2.71 28.30 4.66
N ASN A 215 3.63 27.50 5.21
CA ASN A 215 5.07 27.67 5.00
C ASN A 215 5.82 26.36 5.29
N HIS A 216 6.62 25.86 4.34
CA HIS A 216 7.46 24.68 4.56
C HIS A 216 8.59 24.89 5.58
N ASN A 217 8.98 26.13 5.84
CA ASN A 217 10.00 26.51 6.82
C ASN A 217 9.42 27.55 7.81
N PRO A 218 8.48 27.13 8.68
CA PRO A 218 7.85 28.06 9.60
C PRO A 218 8.90 28.66 10.56
N PRO A 219 8.97 29.99 10.74
CA PRO A 219 9.90 30.59 11.68
C PRO A 219 9.48 30.29 13.12
N SER A 220 10.45 30.18 14.02
CA SER A 220 10.20 29.90 15.45
C SER A 220 9.41 30.98 16.18
N SER A 221 9.17 32.14 15.56
CA SER A 221 8.33 33.22 16.07
C SER A 221 6.83 33.04 15.78
N TRP A 222 6.43 32.00 15.04
CA TRP A 222 5.03 31.72 14.76
C TRP A 222 4.24 31.37 16.02
N ASN A 223 2.96 31.73 16.02
CA ASN A 223 2.04 31.28 17.05
C ASN A 223 1.97 29.74 17.04
N CYS A 224 1.98 29.16 18.24
CA CYS A 224 1.95 27.71 18.45
C CYS A 224 3.07 26.94 17.75
N TYR A 225 4.21 27.61 17.45
CA TYR A 225 5.36 26.93 16.88
C TYR A 225 5.84 25.78 17.76
N THR A 226 6.02 24.62 17.15
CA THR A 226 6.76 23.50 17.73
C THR A 226 7.78 23.00 16.72
N SER A 227 8.90 22.43 17.21
CA SER A 227 9.87 21.77 16.33
C SER A 227 9.27 20.58 15.58
N GLU A 228 8.27 19.92 16.18
CA GLU A 228 7.56 18.79 15.58
C GLU A 228 6.67 19.24 14.42
N GLY A 229 5.87 20.30 14.60
CA GLY A 229 5.07 20.87 13.52
C GLY A 229 5.92 21.46 12.40
N ALA A 230 7.07 22.07 12.74
CA ALA A 230 8.04 22.52 11.74
C ALA A 230 8.65 21.37 10.92
N ARG A 231 8.94 20.23 11.57
CA ARG A 231 9.39 19.02 10.88
C ARG A 231 8.32 18.51 9.93
N GLY A 232 7.07 18.39 10.39
CA GLY A 232 5.93 18.03 9.54
C GLY A 232 5.86 18.93 8.30
N ALA A 233 5.82 20.25 8.52
CA ALA A 233 5.74 21.24 7.44
C ALA A 233 6.84 21.10 6.36
N SER A 234 8.07 20.82 6.77
CA SER A 234 9.21 20.70 5.86
C SER A 234 9.21 19.43 4.99
N SER A 235 8.37 18.45 5.35
CA SER A 235 8.29 17.13 4.71
C SER A 235 6.95 16.84 4.03
N SER A 236 6.10 17.87 3.95
CA SER A 236 4.69 17.72 3.60
C SER A 236 4.30 18.55 2.40
N ASN A 237 3.30 18.07 1.67
CA ASN A 237 2.44 18.95 0.88
C ASN A 237 1.58 19.77 1.86
N LEU A 238 1.40 21.07 1.58
CA LEU A 238 0.68 22.00 2.46
C LEU A 238 -0.48 22.65 1.72
N ALA A 239 -1.66 22.64 2.32
CA ALA A 239 -2.85 23.27 1.76
C ALA A 239 -3.55 24.15 2.79
N MET A 240 -4.23 25.17 2.26
CA MET A 240 -5.16 26.01 2.99
C MET A 240 -6.45 26.20 2.20
N GLY A 241 -7.57 26.45 2.89
CA GLY A 241 -8.88 26.65 2.28
C GLY A 241 -9.58 25.36 1.86
N THR A 242 -9.19 24.22 2.43
CA THR A 242 -9.78 22.90 2.12
C THR A 242 -10.61 22.45 3.32
N PRO A 243 -11.87 22.00 3.15
CA PRO A 243 -12.73 21.68 4.28
C PRO A 243 -12.47 20.29 4.87
N THR A 244 -11.85 19.39 4.09
CA THR A 244 -11.54 18.03 4.53
C THR A 244 -10.16 17.57 4.00
N PRO A 245 -9.57 16.53 4.60
CA PRO A 245 -8.40 15.85 4.04
C PRO A 245 -8.57 15.39 2.60
N ALA A 246 -9.71 14.81 2.21
CA ALA A 246 -9.93 14.31 0.87
C ALA A 246 -9.95 15.44 -0.18
N ASN A 247 -10.57 16.59 0.15
CA ASN A 247 -10.52 17.75 -0.74
C ASN A 247 -9.12 18.37 -0.83
N ALA A 248 -8.30 18.26 0.22
CA ALA A 248 -6.89 18.65 0.13
C ALA A 248 -6.13 17.79 -0.88
N ILE A 249 -6.42 16.49 -0.97
CA ILE A 249 -5.84 15.62 -1.99
C ILE A 249 -6.23 16.06 -3.40
N ASP A 250 -7.49 16.40 -3.65
CA ASP A 250 -7.91 16.94 -4.95
C ASP A 250 -7.16 18.22 -5.31
N LEU A 251 -6.96 19.11 -4.34
CA LEU A 251 -6.21 20.34 -4.54
C LEU A 251 -4.74 20.04 -4.89
N TYR A 252 -4.09 19.11 -4.18
CA TYR A 252 -2.73 18.68 -4.48
C TYR A 252 -2.61 18.00 -5.84
N ILE A 253 -3.61 17.20 -6.24
CA ILE A 253 -3.63 16.56 -7.54
C ILE A 253 -3.90 17.60 -8.62
N SER A 254 -4.84 18.53 -8.48
CA SER A 254 -5.03 19.61 -9.44
C SER A 254 -3.78 20.49 -9.57
N ASP A 255 -3.09 20.71 -8.45
CA ASP A 255 -1.86 21.48 -8.32
C ASP A 255 -1.95 22.91 -8.87
N TRP A 256 -3.14 23.51 -8.73
CA TRP A 256 -3.40 24.87 -9.20
C TRP A 256 -2.52 25.90 -8.48
N GLY A 257 -1.96 26.84 -9.23
CA GLY A 257 -0.99 27.83 -8.74
C GLY A 257 0.46 27.32 -8.66
N ASN A 258 0.73 26.08 -9.09
CA ASN A 258 2.07 25.47 -9.12
C ASN A 258 2.43 24.94 -10.51
N GLU A 259 1.95 25.59 -11.58
CA GLU A 259 1.99 25.07 -12.94
C GLU A 259 3.42 24.83 -13.47
N THR A 260 4.42 25.49 -12.89
CA THR A 260 5.84 25.35 -13.26
C THR A 260 6.56 24.18 -12.59
N THR A 261 5.96 23.59 -11.54
CA THR A 261 6.56 22.50 -10.77
C THR A 261 5.68 21.24 -10.78
N MET A 262 4.36 21.41 -10.66
CA MET A 262 3.39 20.36 -10.30
C MET A 262 3.90 19.50 -9.13
N GLY A 263 4.50 20.17 -8.15
CA GLY A 263 5.24 19.52 -7.07
C GLY A 263 4.38 18.63 -6.18
N HIS A 264 3.17 19.08 -5.83
CA HIS A 264 2.30 18.35 -4.92
C HIS A 264 1.81 17.05 -5.57
N ARG A 265 1.36 17.13 -6.83
CA ARG A 265 0.94 15.95 -7.60
C ARG A 265 2.09 14.97 -7.80
N ARG A 266 3.28 15.48 -8.16
CA ARG A 266 4.46 14.66 -8.43
C ARG A 266 4.91 13.87 -7.21
N TRP A 267 4.73 14.40 -6.00
CA TRP A 267 4.98 13.64 -4.78
C TRP A 267 3.96 12.54 -4.55
N ILE A 268 2.66 12.84 -4.68
CA ILE A 268 1.59 11.85 -4.47
C ILE A 268 1.65 10.71 -5.50
N LEU A 269 1.98 11.03 -6.75
CA LEU A 269 2.11 10.07 -7.85
C LEU A 269 3.56 9.61 -8.07
N TYR A 270 4.43 9.80 -7.07
CA TYR A 270 5.79 9.30 -7.13
C TYR A 270 5.78 7.78 -6.87
N PRO A 271 6.39 6.94 -7.74
CA PRO A 271 6.33 5.50 -7.53
C PRO A 271 6.92 5.04 -6.19
N PRO A 272 8.06 5.59 -5.71
CA PRO A 272 8.60 5.24 -4.39
C PRO A 272 7.80 5.71 -3.17
N TYR A 273 6.75 6.52 -3.32
CA TYR A 273 5.94 6.99 -2.19
C TYR A 273 5.23 5.81 -1.51
N SER A 274 5.40 5.66 -0.19
CA SER A 274 5.05 4.42 0.53
C SER A 274 3.98 4.58 1.61
N SER A 275 3.96 5.70 2.32
CA SER A 275 3.03 5.94 3.41
C SER A 275 2.59 7.40 3.52
N ALA A 276 1.30 7.61 3.81
CA ALA A 276 0.69 8.92 3.94
C ALA A 276 0.26 9.18 5.38
N ALA A 277 0.79 10.23 6.00
CA ALA A 277 0.32 10.75 7.29
C ALA A 277 -0.37 12.09 7.07
N ILE A 278 -1.52 12.30 7.74
CA ILE A 278 -2.36 13.47 7.51
C ILE A 278 -2.68 14.18 8.83
N GLY A 279 -2.40 15.49 8.83
CA GLY A 279 -2.92 16.45 9.79
C GLY A 279 -3.92 17.41 9.15
N HIS A 280 -4.93 17.80 9.89
CA HIS A 280 -5.95 18.74 9.44
C HIS A 280 -6.49 19.58 10.61
N ALA A 281 -6.53 20.90 10.46
CA ALA A 281 -7.06 21.81 11.47
C ALA A 281 -7.78 22.98 10.80
N GLY A 282 -9.07 23.15 11.11
CA GLY A 282 -9.93 24.15 10.46
C GLY A 282 -10.02 23.92 8.96
N SER A 283 -9.28 24.71 8.18
CA SER A 283 -9.19 24.58 6.72
C SER A 283 -7.76 24.36 6.22
N PHE A 284 -6.84 23.95 7.10
CA PHE A 284 -5.42 23.75 6.81
C PHE A 284 -5.07 22.28 6.86
N ASN A 285 -4.23 21.83 5.93
CA ASN A 285 -3.84 20.43 5.81
C ASN A 285 -2.32 20.33 5.63
N CYS A 286 -1.74 19.34 6.31
CA CYS A 286 -0.37 18.89 6.08
C CYS A 286 -0.42 17.40 5.74
N LEU A 287 0.10 17.05 4.57
CA LEU A 287 0.21 15.67 4.09
C LEU A 287 1.68 15.30 4.00
N HIS A 288 2.13 14.38 4.84
CA HIS A 288 3.49 13.86 4.78
C HIS A 288 3.73 13.12 3.47
N VAL A 289 4.71 13.59 2.69
CA VAL A 289 5.04 13.02 1.37
C VAL A 289 6.46 12.49 1.25
N PHE A 290 7.34 12.77 2.22
CA PHE A 290 8.71 12.26 2.23
C PHE A 290 8.80 10.88 2.89
N SER A 291 8.03 9.94 2.36
CA SER A 291 8.11 8.53 2.71
C SER A 291 8.53 7.74 1.47
N TRP A 292 9.53 6.88 1.65
CA TRP A 292 10.12 6.10 0.56
C TRP A 292 9.98 4.61 0.86
N GLY A 293 10.05 3.78 -0.17
CA GLY A 293 9.97 2.32 -0.05
C GLY A 293 8.80 1.70 -0.81
N GLY A 294 8.02 2.52 -1.53
CA GLY A 294 7.08 2.03 -2.53
C GLY A 294 7.84 1.37 -3.67
N THR A 295 7.28 0.31 -4.21
CA THR A 295 7.79 -0.34 -5.42
C THR A 295 6.82 -0.07 -6.56
N SER A 296 7.34 -0.01 -7.78
CA SER A 296 6.51 -0.04 -8.98
C SER A 296 7.32 -0.59 -10.14
N SER A 297 6.67 -1.40 -10.99
CA SER A 297 7.25 -1.83 -12.26
C SER A 297 7.09 -0.79 -13.38
N ARG A 298 6.38 0.32 -13.11
CA ARG A 298 6.12 1.36 -14.11
C ARG A 298 7.37 2.19 -14.39
N ARG A 299 7.76 2.27 -15.66
CA ARG A 299 8.87 3.12 -16.14
C ARG A 299 8.49 4.58 -16.31
N TRP A 300 7.20 4.86 -16.38
CA TRP A 300 6.64 6.19 -16.55
C TRP A 300 5.23 6.23 -15.96
N VAL A 301 4.80 7.44 -15.61
CA VAL A 301 3.47 7.72 -15.08
C VAL A 301 2.86 8.82 -15.94
N ALA A 302 1.66 8.58 -16.45
CA ALA A 302 0.89 9.57 -17.18
C ALA A 302 -0.36 9.92 -16.35
N PHE A 303 -0.69 11.21 -16.32
CA PHE A 303 -1.92 11.73 -15.76
C PHE A 303 -2.58 12.63 -16.81
N PRO A 304 -3.76 12.28 -17.34
CA PRO A 304 -4.47 11.01 -17.20
C PRO A 304 -3.68 9.79 -17.69
N SER A 305 -4.05 8.61 -17.19
CA SER A 305 -3.39 7.35 -17.54
C SER A 305 -3.88 6.77 -18.87
N PRO A 306 -3.15 5.81 -19.46
CA PRO A 306 -3.70 4.99 -20.53
C PRO A 306 -4.98 4.25 -20.11
N GLY A 307 -5.84 3.92 -21.07
CA GLY A 307 -7.12 3.25 -20.83
C GLY A 307 -8.25 4.21 -20.42
N PRO A 308 -9.36 3.68 -19.88
CA PRO A 308 -10.47 4.48 -19.36
C PRO A 308 -10.03 5.38 -18.20
N TYR A 309 -10.42 6.65 -18.23
CA TYR A 309 -10.15 7.62 -17.18
C TYR A 309 -11.39 8.49 -16.90
N PRO A 310 -11.84 8.64 -15.63
CA PRO A 310 -13.02 9.42 -15.31
C PRO A 310 -12.80 10.90 -15.63
N VAL A 311 -13.72 11.54 -16.35
CA VAL A 311 -13.65 12.98 -16.64
C VAL A 311 -13.60 13.81 -15.35
N GLN A 312 -14.30 13.37 -14.30
CA GLN A 312 -14.30 13.98 -12.96
C GLN A 312 -12.92 13.94 -12.28
N GLY A 313 -12.07 12.98 -12.65
CA GLY A 313 -10.71 12.83 -12.13
C GLY A 313 -9.66 13.61 -12.93
N VAL A 314 -10.03 14.20 -14.07
CA VAL A 314 -9.10 15.00 -14.88
C VAL A 314 -8.94 16.38 -14.25
N LEU A 315 -7.98 16.50 -13.34
CA LEU A 315 -7.72 17.73 -12.58
C LEU A 315 -6.48 18.46 -13.12
N GLY A 316 -6.64 19.73 -13.51
CA GLY A 316 -5.54 20.55 -14.02
C GLY A 316 -4.93 20.06 -15.35
N SER A 317 -3.71 20.51 -15.64
CA SER A 317 -3.01 20.11 -16.88
C SER A 317 -2.62 18.65 -16.88
N TRP A 318 -2.43 18.06 -18.06
CA TRP A 318 -1.94 16.69 -18.18
C TRP A 318 -0.42 16.65 -17.97
N THR A 319 0.09 15.52 -17.49
CA THR A 319 1.52 15.34 -17.20
C THR A 319 2.00 13.97 -17.64
N PHE A 320 3.25 13.92 -18.10
CA PHE A 320 4.00 12.69 -18.33
C PHE A 320 5.31 12.73 -17.57
N SER A 321 5.54 11.73 -16.72
CA SER A 321 6.66 11.64 -15.79
C SER A 321 7.48 10.39 -16.05
N SER A 322 8.79 10.52 -16.21
CA SER A 322 9.74 9.39 -16.31
C SER A 322 11.17 9.86 -16.10
N ASP A 323 12.09 8.96 -15.78
CA ASP A 323 13.53 9.28 -15.74
C ASP A 323 14.10 9.70 -17.11
N GLY A 324 13.38 9.39 -18.20
CA GLY A 324 13.77 9.73 -19.56
C GLY A 324 13.35 11.13 -20.03
N VAL A 325 12.57 11.86 -19.23
CA VAL A 325 12.12 13.22 -19.56
C VAL A 325 13.28 14.22 -19.46
N GLY A 326 13.42 15.08 -20.47
CA GLY A 326 14.44 16.13 -20.54
C GLY A 326 14.06 17.28 -21.46
N SER A 327 15.02 18.15 -21.78
CA SER A 327 14.78 19.38 -22.56
C SER A 327 14.38 19.14 -24.02
N SER A 328 14.64 17.94 -24.55
CA SER A 328 14.22 17.52 -25.89
C SER A 328 12.83 16.89 -25.92
N THR A 329 12.20 16.65 -24.76
CA THR A 329 10.92 15.96 -24.69
C THR A 329 9.82 16.81 -25.30
N SER A 330 9.02 16.21 -26.17
CA SER A 330 7.90 16.84 -26.84
C SER A 330 6.68 15.94 -26.81
N VAL A 331 5.49 16.53 -26.77
CA VAL A 331 4.21 15.84 -26.73
C VAL A 331 3.34 16.26 -27.91
N SER A 332 2.74 15.29 -28.59
CA SER A 332 1.66 15.49 -29.55
C SER A 332 0.43 14.68 -29.17
N ILE A 333 -0.75 15.21 -29.51
CA ILE A 333 -2.03 14.58 -29.20
C ILE A 333 -2.90 14.54 -30.46
N ILE A 334 -3.51 13.38 -30.72
CA ILE A 334 -4.49 13.19 -31.78
C ILE A 334 -5.82 12.76 -31.16
N LYS A 335 -6.89 13.45 -31.54
CA LYS A 335 -8.27 13.06 -31.24
C LYS A 335 -8.68 11.94 -32.20
N GLU A 336 -8.98 10.75 -31.69
CA GLU A 336 -9.19 9.58 -32.57
C GLU A 336 -10.52 9.65 -33.33
N SER A 337 -11.56 10.28 -32.80
CA SER A 337 -12.87 10.37 -33.47
C SER A 337 -12.84 11.03 -34.84
N ASN A 338 -11.88 11.93 -35.10
CA ASN A 338 -11.77 12.67 -36.36
C ASN A 338 -10.33 12.79 -36.89
N GLY A 339 -9.34 12.23 -36.20
CA GLY A 339 -7.92 12.30 -36.56
C GLY A 339 -7.30 13.70 -36.41
N ALA A 340 -7.97 14.64 -35.73
CA ALA A 340 -7.46 15.99 -35.58
C ALA A 340 -6.30 16.06 -34.58
N THR A 341 -5.22 16.73 -34.95
CA THR A 341 -4.15 17.10 -34.02
C THR A 341 -4.65 18.18 -33.06
N ILE A 342 -4.43 17.97 -31.76
CA ILE A 342 -4.66 19.00 -30.74
C ILE A 342 -3.33 19.71 -30.50
N PRO A 343 -3.23 21.02 -30.81
CA PRO A 343 -2.03 21.78 -30.54
C PRO A 343 -1.85 21.90 -29.02
N VAL A 344 -0.69 21.48 -28.52
CA VAL A 344 -0.33 21.60 -27.11
C VAL A 344 1.06 22.19 -26.99
N GLN A 345 1.27 23.00 -25.94
CA GLN A 345 2.60 23.40 -25.53
C GLN A 345 3.13 22.37 -24.53
N THR A 346 4.27 21.75 -24.86
CA THR A 346 5.00 20.91 -23.90
C THR A 346 5.88 21.79 -23.03
N THR A 347 5.74 21.68 -21.72
CA THR A 347 6.53 22.43 -20.74
C THR A 347 7.30 21.47 -19.87
N LEU A 348 8.63 21.53 -19.90
CA LEU A 348 9.46 20.82 -18.93
C LEU A 348 9.33 21.49 -17.56
N LEU A 349 8.93 20.72 -16.55
CA LEU A 349 8.73 21.21 -15.20
C LEU A 349 10.05 21.28 -14.44
N ALA A 350 10.14 22.20 -13.46
CA ALA A 350 11.32 22.35 -12.63
C ALA A 350 11.65 21.06 -11.84
N GLY A 351 12.94 20.82 -11.60
CA GLY A 351 13.42 19.69 -10.80
C GLY A 351 13.14 19.85 -9.29
N GLY A 352 13.49 18.82 -8.51
CA GLY A 352 13.33 18.82 -7.04
C GLY A 352 12.05 18.18 -6.52
N TYR A 353 11.25 17.57 -7.41
CA TYR A 353 9.97 16.93 -7.08
C TYR A 353 9.83 15.60 -7.83
N GLY A 354 9.54 14.51 -7.12
CA GLY A 354 9.28 13.19 -7.72
C GLY A 354 10.13 12.84 -8.96
N LEU A 355 9.47 12.34 -10.01
CA LEU A 355 10.10 12.05 -11.31
C LEU A 355 10.23 13.32 -12.18
N PRO A 356 11.24 13.42 -13.06
CA PRO A 356 11.26 14.42 -14.15
C PRO A 356 9.97 14.35 -14.97
N THR A 357 9.39 15.52 -15.27
CA THR A 357 8.01 15.61 -15.78
C THR A 357 7.87 16.71 -16.82
N VAL A 358 7.11 16.44 -17.88
CA VAL A 358 6.54 17.48 -18.76
C VAL A 358 5.05 17.66 -18.47
N SER A 359 4.57 18.89 -18.53
CA SER A 359 3.15 19.21 -18.57
C SER A 359 2.72 19.64 -19.96
N PHE A 360 1.45 19.41 -20.27
CA PHE A 360 0.78 19.81 -21.50
C PHE A 360 -0.73 19.84 -21.26
N ASP A 361 -1.47 20.67 -21.99
CA ASP A 361 -2.90 20.85 -21.74
C ASP A 361 -3.69 20.79 -23.05
N PRO A 362 -4.57 19.77 -23.23
CA PRO A 362 -5.47 19.72 -24.37
C PRO A 362 -6.67 20.67 -24.26
N HIS A 363 -6.70 21.55 -23.26
CA HIS A 363 -7.77 22.47 -22.85
C HIS A 363 -9.04 21.79 -22.31
N GLU A 364 -9.51 20.72 -22.95
CA GLU A 364 -10.71 19.99 -22.50
C GLU A 364 -10.62 18.48 -22.78
N ALA A 365 -10.98 17.70 -21.77
CA ALA A 365 -11.19 16.26 -21.87
C ALA A 365 -12.68 15.98 -22.16
N VAL A 366 -12.98 15.44 -23.33
CA VAL A 366 -14.35 15.23 -23.79
C VAL A 366 -14.77 13.79 -23.53
N VAL A 367 -15.87 13.58 -22.80
CA VAL A 367 -16.45 12.26 -22.54
C VAL A 367 -16.72 11.51 -23.84
N GLY A 368 -16.34 10.24 -23.87
CA GLY A 368 -16.48 9.36 -25.03
C GLY A 368 -15.37 9.54 -26.07
N GLU A 369 -14.46 10.50 -25.92
CA GLU A 369 -13.32 10.66 -26.80
C GLU A 369 -12.14 9.76 -26.40
N THR A 370 -11.34 9.36 -27.39
CA THR A 370 -10.02 8.76 -27.16
C THR A 370 -8.93 9.70 -27.67
N TYR A 371 -7.93 9.96 -26.83
CA TYR A 371 -6.78 10.78 -27.17
C TYR A 371 -5.55 9.89 -27.30
N ALA A 372 -4.99 9.81 -28.50
CA ALA A 372 -3.69 9.18 -28.73
C ALA A 372 -2.59 10.22 -28.42
N VAL A 373 -1.81 9.97 -27.36
CA VAL A 373 -0.72 10.82 -26.92
C VAL A 373 0.60 10.18 -27.30
N THR A 374 1.46 10.92 -27.99
CA THR A 374 2.82 10.50 -28.31
C THR A 374 3.82 11.43 -27.64
N VAL A 375 4.71 10.84 -26.86
CA VAL A 375 5.81 11.52 -26.17
C VAL A 375 7.11 11.13 -26.84
N THR A 376 7.82 12.10 -27.39
CA THR A 376 9.08 11.88 -28.12
C THR A 376 10.27 12.54 -27.44
N GLY A 377 11.47 12.14 -27.84
CA GLY A 377 12.71 12.74 -27.33
C GLY A 377 13.04 12.34 -25.90
N LEU A 378 12.52 11.20 -25.46
CA LEU A 378 12.85 10.53 -24.21
C LEU A 378 14.17 9.77 -24.37
N SER A 379 15.02 9.74 -23.34
CA SER A 379 16.27 8.97 -23.37
C SER A 379 16.05 7.46 -23.50
N GLY A 380 14.88 6.96 -23.07
CA GLY A 380 14.46 5.56 -23.14
C GLY A 380 13.69 5.17 -24.41
N GLY A 381 13.55 6.08 -25.37
CA GLY A 381 12.74 5.89 -26.57
C GLY A 381 11.32 6.44 -26.45
N ASP A 382 10.71 6.72 -27.60
CA ASP A 382 9.39 7.36 -27.68
C ASP A 382 8.29 6.44 -27.13
N VAL A 383 7.28 7.05 -26.50
CA VAL A 383 6.12 6.36 -25.92
C VAL A 383 4.85 6.86 -26.59
N THR A 384 3.94 5.94 -26.93
CA THR A 384 2.58 6.29 -27.38
C THR A 384 1.57 5.53 -26.54
N TYR A 385 0.54 6.22 -26.07
CA TYR A 385 -0.54 5.65 -25.27
C TYR A 385 -1.88 6.30 -25.60
N ARG A 386 -2.98 5.65 -25.20
CA ARG A 386 -4.34 6.12 -25.47
C ARG A 386 -5.09 6.35 -24.18
N ILE A 387 -5.69 7.53 -24.05
CA ILE A 387 -6.57 7.88 -22.93
C ILE A 387 -8.00 7.85 -23.45
N LYS A 388 -8.87 7.02 -22.86
CA LYS A 388 -10.31 7.01 -23.12
C LYS A 388 -11.02 7.79 -22.01
N ILE A 389 -11.61 8.93 -22.32
CA ILE A 389 -12.34 9.70 -21.31
C ILE A 389 -13.73 9.10 -21.14
N VAL A 390 -14.09 8.76 -19.91
CA VAL A 390 -15.37 8.15 -19.54
C VAL A 390 -16.07 8.99 -18.49
N ASP A 391 -17.40 8.85 -18.41
CA ASP A 391 -18.19 9.50 -17.38
C ASP A 391 -18.62 8.46 -16.35
N CYS A 392 -18.06 8.56 -15.15
CA CYS A 392 -18.34 7.62 -14.08
C CYS A 392 -19.47 8.09 -13.14
N GLY A 393 -20.03 9.27 -13.38
CA GLY A 393 -20.96 9.94 -12.47
C GLY A 393 -20.32 10.27 -11.11
N ILE A 394 -21.12 10.98 -10.28
CA ILE A 394 -20.81 11.61 -8.98
C ILE A 394 -20.51 13.10 -9.10
#